data_AF-A0A812M568-F1
#
_entry.id   AF-A0A812M568-F1
#
_cell.length_a   1.000
_cell.length_b   1.000
_cell.length_c   1.000
_cell.angle_alpha   90.00
_cell.angle_beta   90.00
_cell.angle_gamma   90.00
#
_symmetry.space_group_name_H-M   'P 1'
#
loop_
_entity.id
_entity.type
_entity.pdbx_description
1 polymer ?
#
loop_
_entity_poly.entity_id
_entity_poly.type
_entity_poly.pdbx_seq_one_letter_code
_entity_poly.pdbx_strand_id
1 'polypeptide(L)'
;LVSLDGALGQLQPSGDVVLLDGSRLPASAASAASVADASVARKPLQHGSTAPSLPSADGAATVEPCTFDIVLGPLTRDSVLGAEICFCLFEKGFCVLKLCQRPDEQRAAVQAMQDLAEEGRLGRLPEEVEEGYLGLGGRGRVLWLDPNTTTPVHEALLAADQNLSYIASVLAPFSGDVFEKPLRERTPALLSLSLDEEEEEDYPQPPVDDRMLGDFLSAWRRGGVARYICFCCKLSGGIEGY
;
A
#
# COMPACT_ATOMS: atom_id res chain seq x y z
N LEU A 1 2.02 0.68 -9.71
CA LEU A 1 0.97 1.62 -9.27
C LEU A 1 0.86 1.58 -7.78
N VAL A 2 0.81 2.76 -7.18
CA VAL A 2 0.87 2.98 -5.74
C VAL A 2 -0.42 3.66 -5.35
N SER A 3 -1.21 3.09 -4.46
CA SER A 3 -2.25 3.87 -3.79
C SER A 3 -1.71 4.21 -2.41
N LEU A 4 -1.87 5.46 -1.99
CA LEU A 4 -1.77 5.82 -0.59
C LEU A 4 -3.21 5.89 -0.07
N ASP A 5 -3.53 5.13 0.96
CA ASP A 5 -4.83 5.14 1.64
C ASP A 5 -6.04 4.47 0.94
N GLY A 6 -6.89 3.86 1.79
CA GLY A 6 -8.15 3.21 1.42
C GLY A 6 -8.31 1.78 1.96
N ALA A 7 -9.15 1.65 3.01
CA ALA A 7 -9.75 0.42 3.55
C ALA A 7 -8.93 -0.45 4.54
N LEU A 8 -8.45 0.13 5.64
CA LEU A 8 -8.24 -0.63 6.89
C LEU A 8 -8.66 0.21 8.10
N GLY A 9 -9.80 -0.16 8.71
CA GLY A 9 -10.12 0.29 10.06
C GLY A 9 -9.01 -0.18 11.01
N GLN A 10 -8.40 0.78 11.71
CA GLN A 10 -7.46 0.57 12.82
C GLN A 10 -6.07 -0.01 12.47
N LEU A 11 -5.45 0.38 11.36
CA LEU A 11 -3.98 0.22 11.27
C LEU A 11 -3.28 1.19 12.22
N GLN A 12 -2.35 0.67 13.01
CA GLN A 12 -1.41 1.50 13.75
C GLN A 12 -0.54 2.30 12.76
N PRO A 13 0.01 3.45 13.20
CA PRO A 13 0.92 4.27 12.42
C PRO A 13 2.26 3.57 12.18
N SER A 14 2.27 2.63 11.23
CA SER A 14 3.45 2.06 10.62
C SER A 14 3.41 2.33 9.14
N GLY A 15 4.55 2.71 8.55
CA GLY A 15 4.68 2.84 7.10
C GLY A 15 4.66 1.45 6.49
N ASP A 16 3.48 0.86 6.38
CA ASP A 16 3.28 -0.48 5.87
C ASP A 16 3.06 -0.43 4.36
N VAL A 17 3.70 -1.32 3.61
CA VAL A 17 3.60 -1.43 2.15
C VAL A 17 3.07 -2.81 1.79
N VAL A 18 1.98 -2.86 1.04
CA VAL A 18 1.40 -4.11 0.55
C VAL A 18 1.73 -4.28 -0.93
N LEU A 19 2.45 -5.35 -1.26
CA LEU A 19 2.65 -5.80 -2.62
C LEU A 19 1.57 -6.79 -3.01
N LEU A 20 1.01 -6.64 -4.20
CA LEU A 20 0.01 -7.55 -4.77
C LEU A 20 0.47 -8.08 -6.12
N ASP A 21 0.32 -9.37 -6.35
CA ASP A 21 0.43 -9.96 -7.69
C ASP A 21 -0.89 -9.76 -8.46
N GLY A 22 -0.88 -8.81 -9.41
CA GLY A 22 -2.06 -8.47 -10.20
C GLY A 22 -2.53 -9.59 -11.13
N SER A 23 -1.72 -10.62 -11.39
CA SER A 23 -2.10 -11.76 -12.24
C SER A 23 -2.96 -12.79 -11.50
N ARG A 24 -2.94 -12.77 -10.16
CA ARG A 24 -3.58 -13.77 -9.30
C ARG A 24 -4.70 -13.24 -8.44
N LEU A 25 -5.06 -11.96 -8.55
CA LEU A 25 -6.19 -11.41 -7.81
C LEU A 25 -7.49 -12.11 -8.23
N PRO A 26 -8.15 -12.92 -7.38
CA PRO A 26 -9.54 -13.28 -7.63
C PRO A 26 -10.36 -11.99 -7.57
N ALA A 27 -11.45 -11.90 -8.33
CA ALA A 27 -12.33 -10.72 -8.36
C ALA A 27 -12.85 -10.27 -6.97
N SER A 28 -12.67 -11.10 -5.94
CA SER A 28 -13.04 -10.83 -4.54
C SER A 28 -11.87 -10.46 -3.59
N ALA A 29 -10.60 -10.53 -4.00
CA ALA A 29 -9.45 -10.29 -3.09
C ALA A 29 -9.15 -8.81 -2.83
N ALA A 30 -9.77 -7.89 -3.56
CA ALA A 30 -9.62 -6.47 -3.29
C ALA A 30 -10.28 -6.02 -1.97
N SER A 31 -11.07 -6.89 -1.31
CA SER A 31 -11.54 -6.67 0.07
C SER A 31 -10.79 -7.50 1.13
N ALA A 32 -9.74 -8.24 0.77
CA ALA A 32 -9.15 -9.29 1.62
C ALA A 32 -7.95 -8.85 2.49
N ALA A 33 -7.82 -7.54 2.80
CA ALA A 33 -6.99 -7.14 3.95
C ALA A 33 -7.68 -7.46 5.31
N SER A 34 -8.90 -7.98 5.26
CA SER A 34 -9.62 -8.57 6.38
C SER A 34 -9.82 -10.07 6.10
N VAL A 35 -9.29 -10.92 6.98
CA VAL A 35 -9.43 -12.39 7.06
C VAL A 35 -8.47 -13.24 6.21
N ALA A 36 -7.58 -13.99 6.88
CA ALA A 36 -7.49 -15.45 6.74
C ALA A 36 -6.57 -16.10 7.80
N ASP A 37 -7.19 -16.93 8.64
CA ASP A 37 -6.60 -18.13 9.23
C ASP A 37 -6.48 -19.21 8.13
N ALA A 38 -5.29 -19.81 7.99
CA ALA A 38 -5.10 -21.15 7.42
C ALA A 38 -3.67 -21.63 7.68
N SER A 39 -3.56 -22.58 8.61
CA SER A 39 -2.36 -23.35 8.92
C SER A 39 -1.90 -24.27 7.77
N VAL A 40 -0.61 -24.23 7.42
CA VAL A 40 0.16 -25.39 6.94
C VAL A 40 1.57 -25.33 7.56
N ALA A 41 1.98 -26.44 8.15
CA ALA A 41 3.07 -26.57 9.10
C ALA A 41 4.49 -26.40 8.50
N ARG A 42 5.38 -25.68 9.21
CA ARG A 42 6.82 -25.97 9.34
C ARG A 42 7.47 -25.25 10.56
N LYS A 43 7.94 -26.10 11.49
CA LYS A 43 8.93 -26.00 12.60
C LYS A 43 9.01 -24.76 13.53
N PRO A 44 8.97 -24.96 14.88
CA PRO A 44 8.72 -23.90 15.86
C PRO A 44 9.97 -23.16 16.35
N LEU A 45 9.86 -21.84 16.50
CA LEU A 45 10.56 -21.10 17.54
C LEU A 45 9.77 -21.26 18.83
N GLN A 46 10.37 -21.89 19.84
CA GLN A 46 9.74 -22.18 21.13
C GLN A 46 9.33 -20.89 21.86
N HIS A 47 8.02 -20.70 22.09
CA HIS A 47 7.50 -19.82 23.14
C HIS A 47 6.41 -20.56 23.92
N GLY A 48 6.46 -20.43 25.25
CA GLY A 48 5.67 -21.19 26.21
C GLY A 48 4.17 -21.02 26.04
N SER A 49 3.47 -22.15 26.15
CA SER A 49 2.02 -22.26 26.13
C SER A 49 1.44 -21.81 27.47
N THR A 50 0.70 -20.70 27.45
CA THR A 50 -0.19 -20.29 28.54
C THR A 50 -1.61 -20.36 28.00
N ALA A 51 -2.49 -21.11 28.68
CA ALA A 51 -3.87 -21.34 28.27
C ALA A 51 -4.71 -20.04 28.26
N PRO A 52 -5.69 -19.89 27.35
CA PRO A 52 -6.55 -18.71 27.30
C PRO A 52 -7.55 -18.72 28.46
N SER A 53 -7.46 -17.70 29.32
CA SER A 53 -8.47 -17.37 30.34
C SER A 53 -9.64 -16.60 29.72
N LEU A 54 -10.84 -16.85 30.26
CA LEU A 54 -12.11 -16.21 29.90
C LEU A 54 -12.03 -14.66 29.89
N PRO A 55 -12.72 -13.98 28.95
CA PRO A 55 -12.70 -12.52 28.86
C PRO A 55 -13.45 -11.89 30.03
N SER A 56 -12.77 -10.99 30.74
CA SER A 56 -13.34 -10.12 31.78
C SER A 56 -13.89 -8.84 31.13
N ALA A 57 -15.01 -8.34 31.66
CA ALA A 57 -15.89 -7.34 31.04
C ALA A 57 -15.41 -5.86 31.11
N ASP A 58 -14.11 -5.60 31.05
CA ASP A 58 -13.56 -4.25 30.95
C ASP A 58 -13.07 -4.00 29.52
N GLY A 59 -13.96 -3.42 28.70
CA GLY A 59 -13.81 -3.23 27.25
C GLY A 59 -12.79 -2.16 26.85
N ALA A 60 -11.51 -2.38 27.14
CA ALA A 60 -10.44 -1.78 26.35
C ALA A 60 -10.32 -2.57 25.05
N ALA A 61 -10.62 -1.94 23.91
CA ALA A 61 -10.40 -2.55 22.61
C ALA A 61 -8.92 -2.94 22.50
N THR A 62 -8.65 -4.24 22.56
CA THR A 62 -7.33 -4.79 22.31
C THR A 62 -7.10 -4.64 20.81
N VAL A 63 -6.33 -3.61 20.43
CA VAL A 63 -5.90 -3.43 19.05
C VAL A 63 -5.05 -4.65 18.71
N GLU A 64 -5.57 -5.52 17.84
CA GLU A 64 -4.77 -6.65 17.34
C GLU A 64 -3.55 -6.09 16.61
N PRO A 65 -2.34 -6.61 16.89
CA PRO A 65 -1.14 -6.14 16.23
C PRO A 65 -1.25 -6.41 14.73
N CYS A 66 -1.08 -5.36 13.93
CA CYS A 66 -1.05 -5.46 12.48
C CYS A 66 0.02 -6.50 12.08
N THR A 67 -0.40 -7.54 11.37
CA THR A 67 0.51 -8.60 10.92
C THR A 67 1.30 -8.11 9.70
N PHE A 68 2.60 -8.33 9.70
CA PHE A 68 3.49 -8.01 8.58
C PHE A 68 4.31 -9.26 8.20
N ASP A 69 4.73 -9.34 6.95
CA ASP A 69 5.55 -10.44 6.44
C ASP A 69 7.04 -10.16 6.61
N ILE A 70 7.50 -8.95 6.27
CA ILE A 70 8.91 -8.60 6.23
C ILE A 70 9.12 -7.20 6.83
N VAL A 71 10.20 -7.01 7.60
CA VAL A 71 10.65 -5.69 8.04
C VAL A 71 11.76 -5.19 7.13
N LEU A 72 11.59 -3.99 6.59
CA LEU A 72 12.58 -3.32 5.76
C LEU A 72 13.35 -2.27 6.57
N GLY A 73 14.58 -2.62 6.95
CA GLY A 73 15.49 -1.74 7.70
C GLY A 73 16.79 -1.43 6.95
N PRO A 74 17.63 -0.53 7.49
CA PRO A 74 18.87 -0.07 6.84
C PRO A 74 19.94 -1.15 6.68
N LEU A 75 19.82 -2.28 7.40
CA LEU A 75 20.74 -3.42 7.34
C LEU A 75 20.17 -4.60 6.53
N THR A 76 18.97 -4.45 5.96
CA THR A 76 18.35 -5.49 5.15
C THR A 76 19.17 -5.68 3.87
N ARG A 77 19.51 -6.93 3.55
CA ARG A 77 20.27 -7.27 2.34
C ARG A 77 19.33 -7.46 1.16
N ASP A 78 19.57 -6.74 0.07
CA ASP A 78 18.73 -6.71 -1.13
C ASP A 78 18.42 -8.10 -1.69
N SER A 79 19.44 -8.97 -1.77
CA SER A 79 19.26 -10.34 -2.31
C SER A 79 18.33 -11.20 -1.46
N VAL A 80 18.33 -10.98 -0.13
CA VAL A 80 17.44 -11.71 0.79
C VAL A 80 16.04 -11.09 0.70
N LEU A 81 15.94 -9.76 0.74
CA LEU A 81 14.67 -9.05 0.63
C LEU A 81 13.89 -9.43 -0.63
N GLY A 82 14.53 -9.37 -1.80
CA GLY A 82 13.86 -9.71 -3.06
C GLY A 82 13.38 -11.16 -3.10
N ALA A 83 14.18 -12.10 -2.58
CA ALA A 83 13.81 -13.51 -2.50
C ALA A 83 12.60 -13.75 -1.56
N GLU A 84 12.60 -13.13 -0.38
CA GLU A 84 11.48 -13.24 0.58
C GLU A 84 10.21 -12.59 0.04
N ILE A 85 10.29 -11.41 -0.59
CA ILE A 85 9.14 -10.78 -1.26
C ILE A 85 8.56 -11.72 -2.32
N CYS A 86 9.41 -12.27 -3.18
CA CYS A 86 9.00 -13.21 -4.21
C CYS A 86 8.37 -14.48 -3.64
N PHE A 87 8.90 -14.99 -2.54
CA PHE A 87 8.34 -16.14 -1.83
C PHE A 87 6.92 -15.83 -1.32
N CYS A 88 6.72 -14.70 -0.65
CA CYS A 88 5.40 -14.27 -0.18
C CYS A 88 4.41 -14.09 -1.33
N LEU A 89 4.83 -13.43 -2.42
CA LEU A 89 3.98 -13.25 -3.59
C LEU A 89 3.59 -14.57 -4.26
N PHE A 90 4.53 -15.51 -4.36
CA PHE A 90 4.27 -16.82 -4.95
C PHE A 90 3.29 -17.66 -4.11
N GLU A 91 3.46 -17.65 -2.77
CA GLU A 91 2.68 -18.44 -1.84
C GLU A 91 1.31 -17.83 -1.52
N LYS A 92 1.27 -16.53 -1.20
CA LYS A 92 0.08 -15.82 -0.72
C LYS A 92 -0.62 -14.98 -1.79
N GLY A 93 0.08 -14.61 -2.85
CA GLY A 93 -0.37 -13.60 -3.83
C GLY A 93 -0.20 -12.15 -3.36
N PHE A 94 0.26 -11.94 -2.12
CA PHE A 94 0.55 -10.63 -1.55
C PHE A 94 1.74 -10.67 -0.57
N CYS A 95 2.30 -9.51 -0.24
CA CYS A 95 3.37 -9.36 0.76
C CYS A 95 3.24 -8.02 1.49
N VAL A 96 3.19 -8.04 2.82
CA VAL A 96 3.13 -6.84 3.68
C VAL A 96 4.51 -6.52 4.24
N LEU A 97 5.08 -5.40 3.84
CA LEU A 97 6.36 -4.88 4.27
C LEU A 97 6.18 -3.80 5.32
N LYS A 98 6.90 -3.88 6.43
CA LYS A 98 6.98 -2.79 7.41
C LYS A 98 8.26 -1.99 7.19
N LEU A 99 8.15 -0.73 6.75
CA LEU A 99 9.31 0.11 6.52
C LEU A 99 9.76 0.79 7.82
N CYS A 100 11.06 0.68 8.13
CA CYS A 100 11.68 1.45 9.19
C CYS A 100 11.94 2.89 8.72
N GLN A 101 10.88 3.69 8.65
CA GLN A 101 10.97 5.13 8.37
C GLN A 101 11.05 5.93 9.68
N ARG A 102 11.70 7.10 9.65
CA ARG A 102 11.67 8.01 10.80
C ARG A 102 10.24 8.54 10.99
N PRO A 103 9.67 8.54 12.21
CA PRO A 103 8.31 9.03 12.45
C PRO A 103 8.06 10.47 11.98
N ASP A 104 9.10 11.31 11.99
CA ASP A 104 9.00 12.71 11.55
C ASP A 104 8.86 12.82 10.03
N GLU A 105 9.56 11.98 9.26
CA GLU A 105 9.44 11.93 7.81
C GLU A 105 8.07 11.41 7.38
N GLN A 106 7.56 10.38 8.07
CA GLN A 106 6.22 9.85 7.81
C GLN A 106 5.15 10.91 8.09
N ARG A 107 5.24 11.61 9.24
CA ARG A 107 4.35 12.73 9.56
C ARG A 107 4.43 13.85 8.54
N ALA A 108 5.64 14.22 8.10
CA ALA A 108 5.83 15.24 7.07
C ALA A 108 5.25 14.84 5.71
N ALA A 109 5.34 13.56 5.33
CA ALA A 109 4.72 13.05 4.10
C ALA A 109 3.19 13.11 4.17
N VAL A 110 2.58 12.70 5.29
CA VAL A 110 1.12 12.78 5.50
C VAL A 110 0.64 14.23 5.49
N GLN A 111 1.34 15.13 6.19
CA GLN A 111 1.00 16.55 6.21
C GLN A 111 1.09 17.15 4.79
N ALA A 112 2.20 16.90 4.08
CA ALA A 112 2.35 17.41 2.72
C ALA A 112 1.27 16.90 1.76
N MET A 113 0.80 15.66 1.94
CA MET A 113 -0.31 15.13 1.16
C MET A 113 -1.63 15.85 1.47
N GLN A 114 -1.89 16.17 2.74
CA GLN A 114 -3.05 16.96 3.17
C GLN A 114 -3.00 18.38 2.63
N ASP A 115 -1.83 19.03 2.69
CA ASP A 115 -1.63 20.38 2.15
C ASP A 115 -1.95 20.41 0.65
N LEU A 116 -1.49 19.42 -0.12
CA LEU A 116 -1.83 19.29 -1.54
C LEU A 116 -3.34 19.11 -1.78
N ALA A 117 -4.05 18.44 -0.86
CA ALA A 117 -5.49 18.25 -0.95
C ALA A 117 -6.24 19.56 -0.67
N GLU A 118 -5.81 20.31 0.35
CA GLU A 118 -6.34 21.64 0.69
C GLU A 118 -6.07 22.68 -0.41
N GLU A 119 -4.94 22.57 -1.10
CA GLU A 119 -4.60 23.36 -2.29
C GLU A 119 -5.44 22.99 -3.54
N GLY A 120 -6.29 21.96 -3.46
CA GLY A 120 -7.11 21.48 -4.58
C GLY A 120 -6.30 20.83 -5.70
N ARG A 121 -5.10 20.31 -5.39
CA ARG A 121 -4.21 19.69 -6.39
C ARG A 121 -4.51 18.22 -6.64
N LEU A 122 -5.21 17.56 -5.72
CA LEU A 122 -5.67 16.19 -5.93
C LEU A 122 -7.03 16.24 -6.65
N GLY A 123 -7.23 15.33 -7.60
CA GLY A 123 -8.48 15.17 -8.34
C GLY A 123 -8.99 13.74 -8.27
N ARG A 124 -10.20 13.47 -8.75
CA ARG A 124 -10.69 12.09 -8.85
C ARG A 124 -10.31 11.44 -10.16
N LEU A 125 -10.27 10.11 -10.13
CA LEU A 125 -10.18 9.28 -11.32
C LEU A 125 -11.58 9.10 -11.93
N PRO A 126 -11.69 8.85 -13.25
CA PRO A 126 -12.94 8.35 -13.84
C PRO A 126 -13.38 7.04 -13.20
N GLU A 127 -14.70 6.85 -13.10
CA GLU A 127 -15.34 5.69 -12.46
C GLU A 127 -14.77 4.36 -12.97
N GLU A 128 -14.51 4.27 -14.28
CA GLU A 128 -14.10 3.04 -14.96
C GLU A 128 -12.70 2.56 -14.58
N VAL A 129 -11.84 3.44 -14.04
CA VAL A 129 -10.45 3.13 -13.69
C VAL A 129 -10.14 3.31 -12.21
N GLU A 130 -11.01 4.00 -11.46
CA GLU A 130 -10.84 4.32 -10.04
C GLU A 130 -10.65 3.05 -9.20
N GLU A 131 -11.60 2.12 -9.24
CA GLU A 131 -11.51 0.85 -8.49
C GLU A 131 -10.33 -0.02 -8.94
N GLY A 132 -9.92 0.11 -10.20
CA GLY A 132 -8.71 -0.55 -10.67
C GLY A 132 -7.51 -0.07 -9.86
N TYR A 133 -7.30 1.25 -9.81
CA TYR A 133 -6.14 1.82 -9.15
C TYR A 133 -6.20 1.78 -7.61
N LEU A 134 -7.38 2.02 -7.03
CA LEU A 134 -7.56 2.14 -5.58
C LEU A 134 -8.01 0.83 -4.91
N GLY A 135 -8.46 -0.16 -5.69
CA GLY A 135 -9.08 -1.38 -5.17
C GLY A 135 -10.61 -1.30 -5.22
N LEU A 136 -11.26 -2.46 -5.05
CA LEU A 136 -12.71 -2.61 -5.09
C LEU A 136 -13.37 -1.75 -4.01
N GLY A 137 -14.33 -0.92 -4.41
CA GLY A 137 -14.96 0.06 -3.53
C GLY A 137 -14.04 1.20 -3.06
N GLY A 138 -12.78 1.23 -3.50
CA GLY A 138 -11.85 2.29 -3.18
C GLY A 138 -12.23 3.59 -3.90
N ARG A 139 -12.43 4.66 -3.13
CA ARG A 139 -12.72 6.01 -3.63
C ARG A 139 -11.75 6.99 -3.01
N GLY A 140 -11.25 7.94 -3.79
CA GLY A 140 -10.26 8.87 -3.27
C GLY A 140 -9.88 9.98 -4.22
N ARG A 141 -9.33 11.04 -3.64
CA ARG A 141 -8.63 12.11 -4.35
C ARG A 141 -7.20 11.64 -4.60
N VAL A 142 -6.71 11.81 -5.82
CA VAL A 142 -5.43 11.27 -6.24
C VAL A 142 -4.53 12.30 -6.92
N LEU A 143 -3.22 12.05 -6.89
CA LEU A 143 -2.22 12.82 -7.63
C LEU A 143 -1.04 11.93 -8.04
N TRP A 144 -0.69 11.94 -9.33
CA TRP A 144 0.53 11.28 -9.82
C TRP A 144 1.77 12.09 -9.44
N LEU A 145 2.75 11.45 -8.81
CA LEU A 145 4.08 12.01 -8.57
C LEU A 145 4.96 11.86 -9.82
N ASP A 146 4.59 12.56 -10.90
CA ASP A 146 5.37 12.55 -12.15
C ASP A 146 6.67 13.36 -11.97
N PRO A 147 7.86 12.75 -12.16
CA PRO A 147 9.14 13.46 -12.06
C PRO A 147 9.31 14.60 -13.07
N ASN A 148 8.50 14.63 -14.13
CA ASN A 148 8.55 15.69 -15.15
C ASN A 148 7.65 16.89 -14.81
N THR A 149 6.90 16.83 -13.70
CA THR A 149 6.03 17.93 -13.28
C THR A 149 6.88 19.11 -12.82
N THR A 150 6.56 20.31 -13.32
CA THR A 150 7.24 21.56 -12.91
C THR A 150 6.83 22.04 -11.52
N THR A 151 5.69 21.56 -11.02
CA THR A 151 5.16 21.96 -9.74
C THR A 151 5.99 21.36 -8.60
N PRO A 152 6.45 22.17 -7.63
CA PRO A 152 7.21 21.64 -6.51
C PRO A 152 6.38 20.61 -5.73
N VAL A 153 7.05 19.52 -5.37
CA VAL A 153 6.54 18.44 -4.52
C VAL A 153 7.40 18.42 -3.26
N HIS A 154 6.75 18.23 -2.11
CA HIS A 154 7.44 18.16 -0.82
C HIS A 154 8.45 17.02 -0.77
N GLU A 155 9.63 17.24 -0.17
CA GLU A 155 10.73 16.27 -0.15
C GLU A 155 10.35 14.94 0.52
N ALA A 156 9.51 14.97 1.55
CA ALA A 156 9.04 13.76 2.24
C ALA A 156 8.22 12.83 1.34
N LEU A 157 7.43 13.38 0.42
CA LEU A 157 6.67 12.60 -0.57
C LEU A 157 7.61 11.99 -1.62
N LEU A 158 8.63 12.74 -2.05
CA LEU A 158 9.66 12.24 -2.95
C LEU A 158 10.48 11.13 -2.30
N ALA A 159 10.83 11.26 -1.02
CA ALA A 159 11.51 10.22 -0.26
C ALA A 159 10.66 8.94 -0.15
N ALA A 160 9.34 9.08 0.08
CA ALA A 160 8.41 7.95 0.07
C ALA A 160 8.37 7.25 -1.30
N ASP A 161 8.29 8.02 -2.40
CA ASP A 161 8.38 7.45 -3.76
C ASP A 161 9.74 6.77 -4.03
N GLN A 162 10.82 7.32 -3.47
CA GLN A 162 12.16 6.74 -3.60
C GLN A 162 12.30 5.39 -2.89
N ASN A 163 11.61 5.18 -1.77
CA ASN A 163 11.51 3.87 -1.13
C ASN A 163 10.84 2.83 -2.05
N LEU A 164 9.80 3.25 -2.79
CA LEU A 164 9.11 2.36 -3.74
C LEU A 164 9.98 2.07 -4.97
N SER A 165 10.76 3.06 -5.43
CA SER A 165 11.81 2.85 -6.44
C SER A 165 12.82 1.79 -5.98
N TYR A 166 13.26 1.89 -4.74
CA TYR A 166 14.20 0.93 -4.16
C TYR A 166 13.62 -0.48 -4.10
N ILE A 167 12.42 -0.67 -3.56
CA ILE A 167 11.78 -2.00 -3.51
C ILE A 167 11.61 -2.59 -4.91
N ALA A 168 11.17 -1.78 -5.89
CA ALA A 168 11.05 -2.23 -7.27
C ALA A 168 12.40 -2.68 -7.87
N SER A 169 13.49 -1.96 -7.56
CA SER A 169 14.84 -2.34 -8.01
C SER A 169 15.33 -3.65 -7.38
N VAL A 170 14.98 -3.90 -6.13
CA VAL A 170 15.31 -5.14 -5.41
C VAL A 170 14.50 -6.32 -5.96
N LEU A 171 13.23 -6.10 -6.32
CA LEU A 171 12.38 -7.17 -6.86
C LEU A 171 12.70 -7.52 -8.31
N ALA A 172 13.17 -6.56 -9.11
CA ALA A 172 13.44 -6.73 -10.53
C ALA A 172 14.23 -8.01 -10.91
N PRO A 173 15.36 -8.38 -10.25
CA PRO A 173 16.10 -9.60 -10.60
C PRO A 173 15.34 -10.91 -10.32
N PHE A 174 14.35 -10.92 -9.42
CA PHE A 174 13.59 -12.11 -9.04
C PHE A 174 12.22 -12.22 -9.75
N SER A 175 11.78 -11.11 -10.35
CA SER A 175 10.45 -10.96 -10.97
C SER A 175 10.14 -11.99 -12.06
N GLY A 176 11.15 -12.47 -12.80
CA GLY A 176 10.96 -13.44 -13.88
C GLY A 176 10.42 -14.79 -13.40
N ASP A 177 10.81 -15.22 -12.20
CA ASP A 177 10.41 -16.52 -11.65
C ASP A 177 8.98 -16.47 -11.09
N VAL A 178 8.55 -15.30 -10.58
CA VAL A 178 7.24 -15.13 -9.95
C VAL A 178 6.17 -14.72 -10.96
N PHE A 179 6.47 -13.75 -11.83
CA PHE A 179 5.50 -13.17 -12.76
C PHE A 179 5.62 -13.73 -14.19
N GLU A 180 6.47 -14.74 -14.40
CA GLU A 180 6.85 -15.32 -15.70
C GLU A 180 7.49 -14.31 -16.69
N LYS A 181 7.63 -13.05 -16.26
CA LYS A 181 8.19 -11.95 -17.06
C LYS A 181 9.00 -11.03 -16.15
N PRO A 182 10.14 -10.53 -16.64
CA PRO A 182 10.93 -9.58 -15.88
C PRO A 182 10.18 -8.25 -15.76
N LEU A 183 10.22 -7.66 -14.56
CA LEU A 183 9.78 -6.30 -14.30
C LEU A 183 10.67 -5.34 -15.10
N ARG A 184 10.06 -4.57 -16.01
CA ARG A 184 10.79 -3.69 -16.93
C ARG A 184 10.81 -2.23 -16.48
N GLU A 185 9.66 -1.76 -16.03
CA GLU A 185 9.44 -0.35 -15.74
C GLU A 185 8.55 -0.18 -14.51
N ARG A 186 8.76 0.93 -13.81
CA ARG A 186 7.95 1.34 -12.66
C ARG A 186 7.11 2.54 -13.09
N THR A 187 5.81 2.49 -12.82
CA THR A 187 4.95 3.66 -12.94
C THR A 187 5.32 4.70 -11.88
N PRO A 188 5.07 6.00 -12.12
CA PRO A 188 5.10 6.99 -11.04
C PRO A 188 4.22 6.55 -9.86
N ALA A 189 4.56 6.99 -8.64
CA ALA A 189 3.70 6.81 -7.49
C ALA A 189 2.42 7.63 -7.67
N LEU A 190 1.31 7.08 -7.16
CA LEU A 190 0.03 7.75 -7.10
C LEU A 190 -0.28 8.01 -5.62
N LEU A 191 -0.31 9.28 -5.26
CA LEU A 191 -0.86 9.69 -3.98
C LEU A 191 -2.35 9.45 -4.03
N SER A 192 -2.92 8.98 -2.94
CA SER A 192 -4.35 8.90 -2.78
C SER A 192 -4.70 9.37 -1.36
N LEU A 193 -5.87 9.95 -1.23
CA LEU A 193 -6.51 10.29 0.02
C LEU A 193 -7.93 9.79 -0.10
N SER A 194 -8.33 8.88 0.80
CA SER A 194 -9.68 8.33 0.78
C SER A 194 -10.71 9.45 0.89
N LEU A 195 -11.80 9.31 0.16
CA LEU A 195 -12.96 10.20 0.25
C LEU A 195 -14.04 9.52 1.08
N ASP A 196 -14.60 10.29 2.01
CA ASP A 196 -15.81 9.89 2.72
C ASP A 196 -17.05 10.11 1.82
N GLU A 197 -18.16 9.42 2.11
CA GLU A 197 -19.41 9.52 1.32
C GLU A 197 -19.95 10.96 1.27
N GLU A 198 -19.74 11.75 2.33
CA GLU A 198 -20.16 13.15 2.40
C GLU A 198 -19.28 14.06 1.53
N GLU A 199 -17.99 13.75 1.39
CA GLU A 199 -17.06 14.53 0.56
C GLU A 199 -17.25 14.22 -0.94
N GLU A 200 -17.84 13.07 -1.27
CA GLU A 200 -17.99 12.63 -2.66
C GLU A 200 -18.80 13.61 -3.53
N GLU A 201 -19.78 14.30 -2.94
CA GLU A 201 -20.59 15.32 -3.64
C GLU A 201 -19.75 16.52 -4.12
N ASP A 202 -18.71 16.88 -3.37
CA ASP A 202 -17.82 18.00 -3.69
C ASP A 202 -16.78 17.66 -4.77
N TYR A 203 -16.57 16.37 -5.04
CA TYR A 203 -15.58 15.87 -6.00
C TYR A 203 -16.24 14.97 -7.05
N PRO A 204 -16.92 15.55 -8.05
CA PRO A 204 -17.53 14.76 -9.12
C PRO A 204 -16.47 14.03 -9.94
N GLN A 205 -16.77 12.79 -10.35
CA GLN A 205 -15.89 12.02 -11.22
C GLN A 205 -15.75 12.70 -12.60
N PRO A 206 -14.52 12.88 -13.10
CA PRO A 206 -14.32 13.38 -14.45
C PRO A 206 -14.75 12.33 -15.49
N PRO A 207 -15.14 12.75 -16.70
CA PRO A 207 -15.40 11.81 -17.78
C PRO A 207 -14.12 11.06 -18.18
N VAL A 208 -14.26 9.80 -18.57
CA VAL A 208 -13.13 9.00 -19.05
C VAL A 208 -12.61 9.53 -20.39
N ASP A 209 -11.29 9.65 -20.49
CA ASP A 209 -10.58 9.93 -21.75
C ASP A 209 -10.03 8.61 -22.32
N ASP A 210 -10.15 8.43 -23.65
CA ASP A 210 -9.67 7.24 -24.36
C ASP A 210 -8.19 6.98 -24.09
N ARG A 211 -7.40 8.04 -23.94
CA ARG A 211 -5.98 7.93 -23.58
C ARG A 211 -5.79 7.32 -22.20
N MET A 212 -6.51 7.81 -21.19
CA MET A 212 -6.41 7.31 -19.82
C MET A 212 -6.85 5.85 -19.73
N LEU A 213 -7.94 5.49 -20.41
CA LEU A 213 -8.40 4.11 -20.48
C LEU A 213 -7.40 3.22 -21.22
N GLY A 214 -6.79 3.73 -22.31
CA GLY A 214 -5.73 3.04 -23.04
C GLY A 214 -4.49 2.80 -22.17
N ASP A 215 -4.06 3.79 -21.39
CA ASP A 215 -2.93 3.69 -20.47
C ASP A 215 -3.24 2.70 -19.34
N PHE A 216 -4.44 2.77 -18.76
CA PHE A 216 -4.93 1.82 -17.76
C PHE A 216 -4.93 0.40 -18.33
N LEU A 217 -5.61 0.14 -19.45
CA LEU A 217 -5.67 -1.20 -20.04
C LEU A 217 -4.29 -1.69 -20.48
N SER A 218 -3.41 -0.81 -20.94
CA SER A 218 -2.03 -1.16 -21.30
C SER A 218 -1.20 -1.56 -20.08
N ALA A 219 -1.33 -0.84 -18.97
CA ALA A 219 -0.71 -1.21 -17.72
C ALA A 219 -1.22 -2.58 -17.26
N TRP A 220 -2.53 -2.82 -17.31
CA TRP A 220 -3.16 -3.99 -16.70
C TRP A 220 -3.17 -5.27 -17.53
N ARG A 221 -3.36 -5.19 -18.85
CA ARG A 221 -3.45 -6.38 -19.72
C ARG A 221 -2.11 -7.02 -20.06
N ARG A 222 -0.98 -6.38 -19.74
CA ARG A 222 0.35 -6.87 -20.14
C ARG A 222 0.78 -8.16 -19.42
N GLY A 223 0.04 -8.63 -18.41
CA GLY A 223 0.28 -9.90 -17.71
C GLY A 223 1.67 -9.92 -17.08
N GLY A 224 1.77 -9.51 -15.82
CA GLY A 224 3.04 -9.31 -15.11
C GLY A 224 3.11 -7.96 -14.39
N VAL A 225 1.99 -7.52 -13.81
CA VAL A 225 1.91 -6.25 -13.08
C VAL A 225 1.95 -6.56 -11.59
N ALA A 226 3.02 -6.14 -10.94
CA ALA A 226 3.06 -6.03 -9.49
C ALA A 226 2.50 -4.67 -9.07
N ARG A 227 1.59 -4.65 -8.08
CA ARG A 227 1.17 -3.40 -7.43
C ARG A 227 1.83 -3.26 -6.09
N TYR A 228 2.10 -2.01 -5.72
CA TYR A 228 2.82 -1.64 -4.51
C TYR A 228 2.03 -0.55 -3.83
N ILE A 229 1.24 -0.89 -2.82
CA ILE A 229 0.41 0.05 -2.09
C ILE A 229 1.18 0.47 -0.85
N CYS A 230 1.34 1.76 -0.58
CA CYS A 230 2.03 2.25 0.61
C CYS A 230 1.02 2.94 1.50
N PHE A 231 0.83 2.46 2.72
CA PHE A 231 -0.10 3.06 3.67
C PHE A 231 0.64 4.06 4.53
N CYS A 232 0.29 5.33 4.35
CA CYS A 232 0.72 6.42 5.21
C CYS A 232 -0.43 6.78 6.15
N CYS A 233 -0.70 5.93 7.14
CA CYS A 233 -1.80 6.16 8.06
C CYS A 233 -1.51 7.36 8.97
N LYS A 234 -2.55 8.17 9.23
CA LYS A 234 -2.50 9.23 10.24
C LYS A 234 -2.27 8.59 11.61
N LEU A 235 -1.33 9.13 12.37
CA LEU A 235 -1.14 8.89 13.80
C LEU A 235 -2.38 9.40 14.57
N SER A 236 -3.50 8.68 14.52
CA SER A 236 -4.68 8.96 15.34
C SER A 236 -4.46 8.42 16.76
N GLY A 237 -3.51 9.03 17.48
CA GLY A 237 -3.14 8.55 18.80
C GLY A 237 -2.05 9.39 19.44
N GLY A 238 -2.37 10.65 19.76
CA GLY A 238 -1.62 11.39 20.75
C GLY A 238 -1.81 10.72 22.12
N ILE A 239 -0.84 9.90 22.54
CA ILE A 239 -0.58 9.73 23.97
C ILE A 239 0.17 11.00 24.41
N GLU A 240 -0.55 12.12 24.48
CA GLU A 240 -0.07 13.30 25.20
C GLU A 240 -0.22 13.01 26.69
N GLY A 241 0.81 12.44 27.29
CA GLY A 241 0.80 12.19 28.73
C GLY A 241 1.94 11.32 29.21
N TYR A 242 3.17 11.86 29.21
CA TYR A 242 4.24 11.53 30.16
C TYR A 242 5.12 12.75 30.42
#